data_AF-A0A521UTU3-F1
#
_entry.id   AF-A0A521UTU3-F1
#
_cell.length_a   1.000
_cell.length_b   1.000
_cell.length_c   1.000
_cell.angle_alpha   90.00
_cell.angle_beta   90.00
_cell.angle_gamma   90.00
#
_symmetry.space_group_name_H-M   'P 1'
#
loop_
_entity.id
_entity.type
_entity.pdbx_description
1 polymer ?
#
loop_
_entity_poly.entity_id
_entity_poly.type
_entity_poly.pdbx_seq_one_letter_code
_entity_poly.pdbx_strand_id
1 'polypeptide(L)'
;MTAAPTGLPRLETLFDHARGEAVPLPAALRDAYGGDLRMPAGPGPHVCANFVSTIDGIVSYGVPGSASARFISRGHAGDRVVMGILRAAADVVLSGAGTLRAEGKVTWTPQQIFPAGADLFREIRRARGLPERTRVAILTASGDIDPAAAVFH
;
A
#
# COMPACT_ATOMS: atom_id res chain seq x y z
N MET A 1 11.89 -3.08 20.70
CA MET A 1 11.71 -1.71 20.18
C MET A 1 12.74 -1.49 19.09
N THR A 2 12.33 -1.59 17.84
CA THR A 2 13.20 -1.25 16.69
C THR A 2 13.22 0.27 16.56
N ALA A 3 14.39 0.88 16.37
CA ALA A 3 14.49 2.33 16.20
C ALA A 3 13.69 2.77 14.96
N ALA A 4 12.86 3.80 15.10
CA ALA A 4 12.12 4.36 13.97
C ALA A 4 13.12 4.96 12.95
N PRO A 5 12.89 4.80 11.64
CA PRO A 5 13.70 5.47 10.64
C PRO A 5 13.58 6.98 10.83
N THR A 6 14.71 7.68 10.84
CA THR A 6 14.76 9.14 10.96
C THR A 6 14.04 9.77 9.76
N GLY A 7 13.07 10.66 10.00
CA GLY A 7 12.46 11.51 8.96
C GLY A 7 11.30 10.91 8.17
N LEU A 8 10.40 10.15 8.81
CA LEU A 8 9.12 9.80 8.17
C LEU A 8 8.31 11.07 7.83
N PRO A 9 7.68 11.14 6.64
CA PRO A 9 6.79 12.24 6.29
C PRO A 9 5.60 12.25 7.26
N ARG A 10 5.16 13.45 7.65
CA ARG A 10 3.95 13.62 8.45
C ARG A 10 2.81 14.08 7.56
N LEU A 11 1.76 13.29 7.49
CA LEU A 11 0.53 13.64 6.81
C LEU A 11 -0.40 14.40 7.75
N GLU A 12 -1.11 15.36 7.18
CA GLU A 12 -2.22 16.04 7.83
C GLU A 12 -3.52 15.47 7.25
N THR A 13 -4.31 14.83 8.10
CA THR A 13 -5.61 14.27 7.71
C THR A 13 -6.62 15.40 7.59
N LEU A 14 -6.99 15.76 6.36
CA LEU A 14 -8.02 16.77 6.10
C LEU A 14 -9.44 16.24 6.29
N PHE A 15 -9.66 14.96 5.99
CA PHE A 15 -10.95 14.29 6.12
C PHE A 15 -10.74 12.79 6.36
N ASP A 16 -11.42 12.26 7.38
CA ASP A 16 -11.52 10.83 7.62
C ASP A 16 -12.90 10.50 8.19
N HIS A 17 -13.61 9.58 7.55
CA HIS A 17 -14.89 9.06 8.02
C HIS A 17 -14.81 7.60 8.46
N ALA A 18 -13.63 6.96 8.34
CA ALA A 18 -13.44 5.53 8.53
C ALA A 18 -13.95 5.06 9.89
N ARG A 19 -14.72 3.97 9.86
CA ARG A 19 -15.26 3.30 11.04
C ARG A 19 -14.71 1.88 11.12
N GLY A 20 -14.76 1.31 12.33
CA GLY A 20 -14.30 -0.04 12.61
C GLY A 20 -13.09 -0.05 13.53
N GLU A 21 -12.24 -1.05 13.36
CA GLU A 21 -11.12 -1.32 14.24
C GLU A 21 -9.87 -0.57 13.79
N ALA A 22 -9.12 -0.04 14.76
CA ALA A 22 -7.84 0.58 14.49
C ALA A 22 -6.83 -0.50 14.07
N VAL A 23 -6.13 -0.25 12.96
CA VAL A 23 -4.94 -1.03 12.60
C VAL A 23 -3.88 -0.81 13.68
N PRO A 24 -3.20 -1.87 14.17
CA PRO A 24 -2.18 -1.76 15.19
C PRO A 24 -0.89 -1.13 14.61
N LEU A 25 -0.92 0.18 14.37
CA LEU A 25 0.20 0.93 13.84
C LEU A 25 1.27 1.14 14.93
N PRO A 26 2.55 0.85 14.65
CA PRO A 26 3.67 1.34 15.44
C PRO A 26 3.60 2.87 15.57
N ALA A 27 4.01 3.41 16.71
CA ALA A 27 3.88 4.84 17.04
C ALA A 27 4.41 5.75 15.91
N ALA A 28 5.59 5.44 15.36
CA ALA A 28 6.19 6.20 14.28
C ALA A 28 5.34 6.23 12.99
N LEU A 29 4.65 5.13 12.64
CA LEU A 29 3.75 5.10 11.49
C LEU A 29 2.41 5.79 11.79
N ARG A 30 1.93 5.74 13.03
CA ARG A 30 0.75 6.47 13.47
C ARG A 30 0.98 7.99 13.36
N ASP A 31 2.12 8.46 13.82
CA ASP A 31 2.52 9.86 13.73
C ASP A 31 2.70 10.29 12.26
N ALA A 32 3.33 9.45 11.44
CA ALA A 32 3.52 9.69 10.02
C ALA A 32 2.19 9.73 9.24
N TYR A 33 1.25 8.85 9.58
CA TYR A 33 -0.08 8.79 8.97
C TYR A 33 -0.98 9.96 9.40
N GLY A 34 -0.73 10.55 10.57
CA GLY A 34 -1.55 11.64 11.12
C GLY A 34 -2.69 11.15 12.02
N GLY A 35 -2.58 9.96 12.61
CA GLY A 35 -3.58 9.41 13.53
C GLY A 35 -3.79 7.91 13.37
N ASP A 36 -4.96 7.43 13.79
CA ASP A 36 -5.33 6.03 13.69
C ASP A 36 -5.91 5.70 12.30
N LEU A 37 -5.30 4.76 11.59
CA LEU A 37 -5.92 4.13 10.41
C LEU A 37 -6.94 3.10 10.88
N ARG A 38 -8.18 3.19 10.39
CA ARG A 38 -9.26 2.24 10.73
C ARG A 38 -9.69 1.41 9.53
N MET A 39 -9.94 0.13 9.77
CA MET A 39 -10.50 -0.80 8.79
C MET A 39 -11.89 -1.26 9.23
N PRO A 40 -12.83 -1.52 8.30
CA PRO A 40 -14.14 -2.03 8.63
C PRO A 40 -14.06 -3.30 9.48
N ALA A 41 -14.91 -3.37 10.51
CA ALA A 41 -15.09 -4.55 11.34
C ALA A 41 -16.39 -5.27 10.94
N GLY A 42 -16.41 -6.59 11.07
CA GLY A 42 -17.59 -7.40 10.78
C GLY A 42 -17.30 -8.62 9.92
N PRO A 43 -18.28 -9.53 9.78
CA PRO A 43 -18.10 -10.78 9.06
C PRO A 43 -17.93 -10.56 7.55
N GLY A 44 -17.12 -11.40 6.91
CA GLY A 44 -16.90 -11.40 5.46
C GLY A 44 -15.65 -10.63 5.01
N PRO A 45 -15.28 -10.73 3.72
CA PRO A 45 -14.13 -10.05 3.18
C PRO A 45 -14.41 -8.55 2.98
N HIS A 46 -13.44 -7.72 3.36
CA HIS A 46 -13.46 -6.28 3.09
C HIS A 46 -12.50 -5.96 1.95
N VAL A 47 -12.94 -5.11 1.02
CA VAL A 47 -12.10 -4.63 -0.08
C VAL A 47 -11.86 -3.15 0.12
N CYS A 48 -10.59 -2.77 0.19
CA CYS A 48 -10.14 -1.38 0.21
C CYS A 48 -9.40 -1.08 -1.09
N ALA A 49 -9.67 0.09 -1.67
CA ALA A 49 -8.97 0.58 -2.84
C ALA A 49 -8.20 1.86 -2.48
N ASN A 50 -6.91 1.90 -2.83
CA ASN A 50 -6.03 3.03 -2.54
C ASN A 50 -5.66 3.75 -3.84
N PHE A 51 -5.96 5.03 -3.93
CA PHE A 51 -5.64 5.88 -5.07
C PHE A 51 -5.19 7.26 -4.59
N VAL A 52 -4.51 7.98 -5.48
CA VAL A 52 -4.18 9.39 -5.35
C VAL A 52 -4.76 10.12 -6.55
N SER A 53 -5.26 11.33 -6.33
CA SER A 53 -5.75 12.21 -7.39
C SER A 53 -5.19 13.62 -7.22
N THR A 54 -5.27 14.42 -8.28
CA THR A 54 -5.24 15.88 -8.15
C THR A 54 -6.51 16.37 -7.45
N ILE A 55 -6.55 17.66 -7.08
CA ILE A 55 -7.71 18.29 -6.42
C ILE A 55 -8.94 18.26 -7.34
N ASP A 56 -8.74 18.40 -8.65
CA ASP A 56 -9.76 18.32 -9.70
C ASP A 56 -10.08 16.89 -10.17
N GLY A 57 -9.54 15.86 -9.49
CA GLY A 57 -9.96 14.47 -9.68
C GLY A 57 -9.21 13.68 -10.75
N ILE A 58 -8.09 14.18 -11.27
CA ILE A 58 -7.27 13.46 -12.25
C ILE A 58 -6.43 12.39 -11.54
N VAL A 59 -6.59 11.14 -11.96
CA VAL A 59 -5.89 9.96 -11.40
C VAL A 59 -4.80 9.39 -12.32
N SER A 60 -4.76 9.82 -13.57
CA SER A 60 -3.73 9.46 -14.55
C SER A 60 -3.71 10.51 -15.68
N TYR A 61 -2.52 10.84 -16.17
CA TYR A 61 -2.37 11.73 -17.33
C TYR A 61 -2.57 11.02 -18.68
N GLY A 62 -2.83 9.71 -18.69
CA GLY A 62 -3.09 8.96 -19.93
C GLY A 62 -1.89 8.87 -20.89
N VAL A 63 -0.69 9.26 -20.44
CA VAL A 63 0.52 9.21 -21.26
C VAL A 63 1.11 7.80 -21.24
N PRO A 64 1.39 7.17 -22.40
CA PRO A 64 2.04 5.87 -22.47
C PRO A 64 3.33 5.84 -21.64
N GLY A 65 3.48 4.83 -20.78
CA GLY A 65 4.63 4.71 -19.87
C GLY A 65 4.54 5.58 -18.59
N SER A 66 3.53 6.44 -18.47
CA SER A 66 3.32 7.31 -17.30
C SER A 66 1.97 7.08 -16.58
N ALA A 67 1.35 5.93 -16.81
CA ALA A 67 0.07 5.53 -16.21
C ALA A 67 0.15 5.22 -14.69
N SER A 68 1.30 5.48 -14.06
CA SER A 68 1.52 5.18 -12.64
C SER A 68 1.04 6.33 -11.76
N ALA A 69 0.32 5.99 -10.68
CA ALA A 69 -0.08 6.90 -9.60
C ALA A 69 1.08 7.78 -9.09
N ARG A 70 2.33 7.32 -9.24
CA ARG A 70 3.56 8.05 -8.94
C ARG A 70 3.64 9.42 -9.63
N PHE A 71 3.09 9.59 -10.84
CA PHE A 71 3.11 10.88 -11.53
C PHE A 71 2.16 11.90 -10.91
N ILE A 72 1.03 11.43 -10.37
CA ILE A 72 0.06 12.26 -9.66
C ILE A 72 0.64 12.67 -8.30
N SER A 73 1.16 11.71 -7.51
CA SER A 73 1.77 12.01 -6.21
C SER A 73 3.17 12.63 -6.32
N ARG A 74 3.73 12.74 -7.53
CA ARG A 74 5.14 13.11 -7.81
C ARG A 74 6.15 12.28 -7.00
N GLY A 75 5.78 11.04 -6.64
CA GLY A 75 6.60 10.14 -5.83
C GLY A 75 6.78 10.59 -4.37
N HIS A 76 5.84 11.38 -3.84
CA HIS A 76 5.88 11.89 -2.47
C HIS A 76 6.10 10.76 -1.46
N ALA A 77 6.92 11.02 -0.43
CA ALA A 77 7.24 10.01 0.57
C ALA A 77 5.98 9.57 1.34
N GLY A 78 5.07 10.50 1.65
CA GLY A 78 3.83 10.21 2.38
C GLY A 78 2.93 9.21 1.66
N ASP A 79 2.78 9.36 0.33
CA ASP A 79 2.01 8.42 -0.51
C ASP A 79 2.59 7.00 -0.42
N ARG A 80 3.92 6.87 -0.50
CA ARG A 80 4.61 5.58 -0.37
C ARG A 80 4.48 4.96 1.03
N VAL A 81 4.49 5.78 2.08
CA VAL A 81 4.29 5.32 3.46
C VAL A 81 2.87 4.79 3.64
N VAL A 82 1.85 5.53 3.20
CA VAL A 82 0.44 5.09 3.27
C VAL A 82 0.26 3.78 2.50
N MET A 83 0.78 3.71 1.27
CA MET A 83 0.72 2.49 0.47
C MET A 83 1.41 1.31 1.16
N GLY A 84 2.55 1.54 1.83
CA GLY A 84 3.24 0.55 2.65
C GLY A 84 2.42 0.09 3.85
N ILE A 85 1.82 1.02 4.60
CA ILE A 85 0.92 0.74 5.73
C ILE A 85 -0.25 -0.14 5.26
N LEU A 86 -0.94 0.24 4.19
CA LEU A 86 -2.11 -0.47 3.68
C LEU A 86 -1.75 -1.89 3.21
N ARG A 87 -0.63 -2.06 2.50
CA ARG A 87 -0.13 -3.38 2.09
C ARG A 87 0.28 -4.23 3.29
N ALA A 88 0.89 -3.63 4.31
CA ALA A 88 1.27 -4.34 5.53
C ALA A 88 0.02 -4.78 6.30
N ALA A 89 -1.00 -3.94 6.33
CA ALA A 89 -2.28 -4.23 6.96
C ALA A 89 -3.19 -5.14 6.12
N ALA A 90 -2.84 -5.50 4.88
CA ALA A 90 -3.69 -6.34 4.03
C ALA A 90 -3.39 -7.84 4.18
N ASP A 91 -4.45 -8.66 4.17
CA ASP A 91 -4.38 -10.11 4.05
C ASP A 91 -3.86 -10.53 2.67
N VAL A 92 -4.35 -9.85 1.63
CA VAL A 92 -3.98 -10.03 0.21
C VAL A 92 -3.96 -8.68 -0.48
N VAL A 93 -2.94 -8.41 -1.29
CA VAL A 93 -2.89 -7.26 -2.20
C VAL A 93 -3.37 -7.70 -3.58
N LEU A 94 -4.39 -7.04 -4.11
CA LEU A 94 -4.93 -7.30 -5.43
C LEU A 94 -4.27 -6.38 -6.46
N SER A 95 -3.86 -6.92 -7.60
CA SER A 95 -3.34 -6.14 -8.73
C SER A 95 -3.83 -6.71 -10.05
N GLY A 96 -4.13 -5.84 -11.01
CA GLY A 96 -4.52 -6.28 -12.36
C GLY A 96 -3.32 -6.73 -13.18
N ALA A 97 -3.52 -7.73 -14.04
CA ALA A 97 -2.49 -8.20 -14.97
C ALA A 97 -1.98 -7.11 -15.92
N GLY A 98 -2.83 -6.13 -16.26
CA GLY A 98 -2.41 -4.96 -17.03
C GLY A 98 -1.35 -4.13 -16.31
N THR A 99 -1.52 -3.90 -15.01
CA THR A 99 -0.54 -3.22 -14.17
C THR A 99 0.73 -4.04 -14.04
N LEU A 100 0.63 -5.36 -13.88
CA LEU A 100 1.79 -6.25 -13.83
C LEU A 100 2.64 -6.16 -15.10
N ARG A 101 2.02 -6.16 -16.29
CA ARG A 101 2.74 -6.00 -17.55
C ARG A 101 3.40 -4.63 -17.69
N ALA A 102 2.75 -3.57 -17.20
CA ALA A 102 3.30 -2.22 -17.23
C ALA A 102 4.46 -2.02 -16.23
N GLU A 103 4.43 -2.72 -15.10
CA GLU A 103 5.35 -2.53 -13.96
C GLU A 103 6.10 -3.82 -13.59
N GLY A 104 6.65 -4.56 -14.57
CA GLY A 104 7.13 -5.95 -14.43
C GLY A 104 8.18 -6.27 -13.34
N LYS A 105 8.69 -5.29 -12.60
CA LYS A 105 9.60 -5.47 -11.44
C LYS A 105 8.90 -5.32 -10.08
N VAL A 106 7.58 -5.16 -10.05
CA VAL A 106 6.83 -4.92 -8.82
C VAL A 106 6.44 -6.25 -8.14
N THR A 107 6.63 -6.30 -6.82
CA THR A 107 6.24 -7.41 -5.93
C THR A 107 5.07 -7.05 -5.03
N TRP A 108 4.61 -5.79 -5.06
CA TRP A 108 3.54 -5.23 -4.20
C TRP A 108 3.76 -5.43 -2.70
N THR A 109 5.00 -5.69 -2.29
CA THR A 109 5.32 -5.79 -0.86
C THR A 109 5.41 -4.40 -0.21
N PRO A 110 5.14 -4.27 1.09
CA PRO A 110 5.31 -3.02 1.84
C PRO A 110 6.75 -2.48 1.76
N GLN A 111 7.73 -3.37 1.85
CA GLN A 111 9.15 -3.04 1.86
C GLN A 111 9.63 -2.54 0.50
N GLN A 112 9.06 -3.05 -0.60
CA GLN A 112 9.43 -2.59 -1.94
C GLN A 112 9.02 -1.11 -2.17
N ILE A 113 7.85 -0.68 -1.67
CA ILE A 113 7.40 0.70 -1.88
C ILE A 113 8.10 1.70 -0.95
N PHE A 114 8.41 1.28 0.28
CA PHE A 114 9.09 2.12 1.26
C PHE A 114 10.10 1.32 2.11
N PRO A 115 11.32 1.06 1.59
CA PRO A 115 12.30 0.20 2.25
C PRO A 115 12.67 0.62 3.68
N ALA A 116 12.74 1.93 3.94
CA ALA A 116 13.07 2.46 5.27
C ALA A 116 12.04 2.08 6.36
N GLY A 117 10.80 1.77 5.99
CA GLY A 117 9.75 1.36 6.91
C GLY A 117 9.64 -0.16 7.11
N ALA A 118 10.58 -0.96 6.57
CA ALA A 118 10.43 -2.41 6.49
C ALA A 118 10.17 -3.10 7.83
N ASP A 119 10.90 -2.70 8.89
CA ASP A 119 10.70 -3.23 10.24
C ASP A 119 9.33 -2.89 10.81
N LEU A 120 8.88 -1.66 10.59
CA LEU A 120 7.58 -1.16 11.06
C LEU A 120 6.43 -1.89 10.34
N PHE A 121 6.57 -2.17 9.05
CA PHE A 121 5.59 -2.97 8.31
C PHE A 121 5.52 -4.41 8.80
N ARG A 122 6.67 -5.02 9.16
CA ARG A 122 6.72 -6.36 9.77
C ARG A 122 6.05 -6.38 11.14
N GLU A 123 6.15 -5.30 11.91
CA GLU A 123 5.45 -5.15 13.19
C GLU A 123 3.92 -5.11 13.01
N ILE A 124 3.40 -4.34 12.04
CA ILE A 124 1.96 -4.33 11.71
C ILE A 124 1.47 -5.75 11.40
N ARG A 125 2.19 -6.47 10.53
CA ARG A 125 1.81 -7.83 10.12
C ARG A 125 1.77 -8.79 11.30
N ARG A 126 2.80 -8.75 12.16
CA ARG A 126 2.88 -9.57 13.38
C ARG A 126 1.73 -9.25 14.34
N ALA A 127 1.44 -7.98 14.57
CA ALA A 127 0.37 -7.55 15.46
C ALA A 127 -1.02 -7.96 14.96
N ARG A 128 -1.21 -8.07 13.64
CA ARG A 128 -2.42 -8.61 13.01
C ARG A 128 -2.43 -10.15 12.87
N GLY A 129 -1.39 -10.86 13.33
CA GLY A 129 -1.28 -12.32 13.17
C GLY A 129 -1.10 -12.78 11.72
N LEU A 130 -0.64 -11.89 10.83
CA LEU A 130 -0.45 -12.19 9.41
C LEU A 130 0.92 -12.82 9.12
N PRO A 131 1.04 -13.64 8.07
CA PRO A 131 2.34 -14.11 7.57
C PRO A 131 3.25 -12.96 7.18
N GLU A 132 4.57 -13.10 7.39
CA GLU A 132 5.54 -12.04 7.09
C GLU A 132 5.53 -11.61 5.61
N ARG A 133 5.50 -12.59 4.68
CA ARG A 133 5.36 -12.32 3.25
C ARG A 133 3.93 -11.88 2.94
N THR A 134 3.78 -10.72 2.30
CA THR A 134 2.49 -10.23 1.80
C THR A 134 2.05 -11.09 0.63
N ARG A 135 0.81 -11.59 0.67
CA ARG A 135 0.23 -12.36 -0.45
C ARG A 135 -0.25 -11.39 -1.51
N VAL A 136 0.02 -11.71 -2.78
CA VAL A 136 -0.44 -10.93 -3.93
C VAL A 136 -1.31 -11.82 -4.80
N ALA A 137 -2.45 -11.31 -5.23
CA ALA A 137 -3.34 -11.98 -6.18
C ALA A 137 -3.44 -11.14 -7.45
N ILE A 138 -3.07 -11.75 -8.58
CA ILE A 138 -3.09 -11.11 -9.89
C ILE A 138 -4.42 -11.43 -10.58
N LEU A 139 -5.18 -10.39 -10.90
CA LEU A 139 -6.47 -10.49 -11.58
C LEU A 139 -6.27 -10.46 -13.09
N THR A 140 -6.71 -11.51 -13.78
CA THR A 140 -6.61 -11.64 -15.23
C THR A 140 -7.83 -12.36 -15.80
N ALA A 141 -8.32 -11.89 -16.94
CA ALA A 141 -9.38 -12.56 -17.70
C ALA A 141 -8.82 -13.53 -18.75
N SER A 142 -7.64 -13.24 -19.31
CA SER A 142 -7.04 -14.03 -20.38
C SER A 142 -6.08 -15.11 -19.89
N GLY A 143 -5.58 -15.00 -18.66
CA GLY A 143 -4.48 -15.84 -18.17
C GLY A 143 -3.10 -15.44 -18.71
N ASP A 144 -3.01 -14.42 -19.57
CA ASP A 144 -1.75 -13.94 -20.15
C ASP A 144 -0.88 -13.24 -19.09
N ILE A 145 -0.01 -14.04 -18.47
CA ILE A 145 0.86 -13.70 -17.35
C ILE A 145 2.25 -14.26 -17.64
N ASP A 146 3.28 -13.43 -17.48
CA ASP A 146 4.67 -13.87 -17.51
C ASP A 146 5.02 -14.61 -16.20
N PRO A 147 5.29 -15.93 -16.22
CA PRO A 147 5.65 -16.69 -15.02
C PRO A 147 7.02 -16.30 -14.45
N ALA A 148 7.85 -15.59 -15.21
CA ALA A 148 9.14 -15.07 -14.75
C ALA A 148 9.03 -13.71 -14.04
N ALA A 149 7.82 -13.12 -13.94
CA ALA A 149 7.65 -11.84 -13.28
C ALA A 149 8.07 -11.87 -11.80
N ALA A 150 8.70 -10.78 -11.33
CA ALA A 150 9.31 -10.70 -10.00
C ALA A 150 8.34 -10.98 -8.83
N VAL A 151 7.03 -10.76 -9.02
CA VAL A 151 6.02 -11.05 -7.99
C VAL A 151 5.92 -12.54 -7.64
N PHE A 152 6.32 -13.43 -8.56
CA PHE A 152 6.25 -14.88 -8.39
C PHE A 152 7.49 -15.53 -7.76
N HIS A 153 8.54 -14.75 -7.49
CA HIS A 153 9.82 -15.21 -6.92
C HIS A 153 10.10 -14.44 -5.62
#